data_AF-A0A9D7RRG3-F1
#
_entry.id   AF-A0A9D7RRG3-F1
#
_cell.length_a   1.000
_cell.length_b   1.000
_cell.length_c   1.000
_cell.angle_alpha   90.00
_cell.angle_beta   90.00
_cell.angle_gamma   90.00
#
_symmetry.space_group_name_H-M   'P 1'
#
loop_
_entity.id
_entity.type
_entity.pdbx_description
1 polymer ?
#
loop_
_entity_poly.entity_id
_entity_poly.type
_entity_poly.pdbx_seq_one_letter_code
_entity_poly.pdbx_strand_id
1 'polypeptide(L)'
;MWTLDCTCEGIATNDDCLGVEFGGALPGTPCDDGDPLTGNDLWTTACTCLGLPLDCEGTPGGPAGAACDDGDPLTGNDSWGLDCVCAGVPVDCAGVPGGTSWPGTPCSDGDPTTGADIWQLDCTCAGLPLDCTGVPEAHPCRYALVMMVLPTP
;
A
#
# COMPACT_ATOMS: atom_id res chain seq x y z
N MET A 1 40.08 -31.69 -30.27
CA MET A 1 40.89 -32.92 -30.55
C MET A 1 42.28 -32.44 -30.94
N TRP A 2 43.37 -33.09 -30.50
CA TRP A 2 44.71 -32.69 -30.94
C TRP A 2 44.99 -33.26 -32.33
N THR A 3 45.43 -32.42 -33.25
CA THR A 3 45.92 -32.83 -34.57
C THR A 3 47.38 -33.30 -34.48
N LEU A 4 47.85 -34.02 -35.51
CA LEU A 4 49.20 -34.60 -35.61
C LEU A 4 50.34 -33.56 -35.68
N ASP A 5 50.02 -32.27 -35.62
CA ASP A 5 50.92 -31.13 -35.59
C ASP A 5 50.93 -30.37 -34.25
N CYS A 6 50.37 -30.98 -33.19
CA CYS A 6 50.27 -30.38 -31.84
C CYS A 6 49.49 -29.05 -31.81
N THR A 7 48.62 -28.79 -32.77
CA THR A 7 47.68 -27.67 -32.68
C THR A 7 46.37 -28.13 -32.03
N CYS A 8 45.81 -27.28 -31.16
CA CYS A 8 44.52 -27.53 -30.55
C CYS A 8 43.42 -27.10 -31.53
N GLU A 9 42.93 -28.01 -32.36
CA GLU A 9 41.64 -27.83 -33.03
C GLU A 9 40.53 -28.16 -32.01
N GLY A 10 40.20 -27.13 -31.22
CA GLY A 10 38.99 -27.01 -30.41
C GLY A 10 38.89 -27.94 -29.20
N ILE A 11 38.94 -27.34 -28.01
CA ILE A 11 38.34 -27.78 -26.75
C ILE A 11 37.70 -26.52 -26.16
N ALA A 12 36.46 -26.62 -25.68
CA ALA A 12 35.71 -25.54 -25.04
C ALA A 12 36.66 -24.80 -24.10
N THR A 13 37.00 -23.58 -24.48
CA THR A 13 38.00 -22.83 -23.76
C THR A 13 37.50 -22.69 -22.33
N ASN A 14 38.37 -22.96 -21.37
CA ASN A 14 38.10 -22.66 -19.95
C ASN A 14 38.23 -21.14 -19.72
N ASP A 15 37.71 -20.39 -20.69
CA ASP A 15 37.68 -18.94 -20.67
C ASP A 15 36.51 -18.53 -19.80
N ASP A 16 36.72 -17.45 -19.05
CA ASP A 16 35.65 -16.77 -18.37
C ASP A 16 34.76 -16.00 -19.35
N CYS A 17 33.74 -15.33 -18.84
CA CYS A 17 32.81 -14.55 -19.66
C CYS A 17 33.45 -13.34 -20.36
N LEU A 18 34.71 -13.03 -20.09
CA LEU A 18 35.50 -12.00 -20.79
C LEU A 18 36.48 -12.59 -21.80
N GLY A 19 36.47 -13.91 -22.02
CA GLY A 19 37.40 -14.58 -22.93
C GLY A 19 38.80 -14.76 -22.34
N VAL A 20 38.94 -14.68 -21.01
CA VAL A 20 40.23 -14.87 -20.32
C VAL A 20 40.34 -16.30 -19.82
N GLU A 21 41.35 -17.02 -20.29
CA GLU A 21 41.64 -18.38 -19.85
C GLU A 21 41.88 -18.40 -18.33
N PHE A 22 41.11 -19.21 -17.59
CA PHE A 22 41.10 -19.25 -16.12
C PHE A 22 40.77 -17.91 -15.44
N GLY A 23 40.05 -17.01 -16.13
CA GLY A 23 39.60 -15.74 -15.58
C GLY A 23 38.51 -15.88 -14.50
N GLY A 24 38.21 -14.77 -13.82
CA GLY A 24 37.30 -14.71 -12.67
C GLY A 24 35.85 -14.33 -13.02
N ALA A 25 35.56 -13.96 -14.27
CA ALA A 25 34.22 -13.61 -14.73
C ALA A 25 33.37 -14.87 -14.97
N LEU A 26 33.04 -15.59 -13.90
CA LEU A 26 32.27 -16.83 -13.94
C LEU A 26 30.80 -16.56 -13.59
N PRO A 27 29.84 -17.39 -14.03
CA PRO A 27 28.45 -17.24 -13.63
C PRO A 27 28.29 -17.15 -12.10
N GLY A 28 27.56 -16.13 -11.64
CA GLY A 28 27.36 -15.82 -10.23
C GLY A 28 28.46 -14.99 -9.57
N THR A 29 29.51 -14.59 -10.31
CA THR A 29 30.49 -13.61 -9.79
C THR A 29 30.04 -12.17 -10.09
N PRO A 30 30.46 -11.19 -9.26
CA PRO A 30 30.10 -9.78 -9.46
C PRO A 30 30.55 -9.22 -10.81
N CYS A 31 29.73 -8.35 -11.38
CA CYS A 31 30.04 -7.55 -12.55
C CYS A 31 29.37 -6.16 -12.43
N ASP A 32 29.41 -5.36 -13.50
CA ASP A 32 28.72 -4.06 -13.62
C ASP A 32 27.99 -4.07 -14.97
N ASP A 33 26.66 -4.04 -14.96
CA ASP A 33 25.85 -4.04 -16.19
C ASP A 33 25.68 -2.63 -16.80
N GLY A 34 26.14 -1.61 -16.07
CA GLY A 34 26.10 -0.20 -16.44
C GLY A 34 24.73 0.47 -16.31
N ASP A 35 23.69 -0.23 -15.84
CA ASP A 35 22.36 0.34 -15.61
C ASP A 35 22.28 0.94 -14.18
N PRO A 36 22.08 2.26 -14.03
CA PRO A 36 21.97 2.87 -12.71
C PRO A 36 20.69 2.50 -11.95
N LEU A 37 19.74 1.81 -12.58
CA LEU A 37 18.48 1.35 -11.97
C LEU A 37 18.54 -0.10 -11.49
N THR A 38 19.70 -0.75 -11.61
CA THR A 38 19.95 -2.10 -11.11
C THR A 38 21.10 -2.09 -10.09
N GLY A 39 21.24 -3.20 -9.38
CA GLY A 39 22.41 -3.47 -8.57
C GLY A 39 22.54 -4.96 -8.25
N ASN A 40 23.58 -5.31 -7.48
CA ASN A 40 23.97 -6.71 -7.26
C ASN A 40 24.16 -7.46 -8.60
N ASP A 41 24.88 -6.85 -9.54
CA ASP A 41 25.03 -7.40 -10.88
C ASP A 41 25.92 -8.62 -10.88
N LEU A 42 25.43 -9.68 -11.52
CA LEU A 42 26.10 -10.98 -11.58
C LEU A 42 26.18 -11.46 -13.03
N TRP A 43 27.27 -12.15 -13.33
CA TRP A 43 27.38 -12.89 -14.58
C TRP A 43 26.35 -14.02 -14.64
N THR A 44 25.61 -14.11 -15.74
CA THR A 44 24.69 -15.23 -16.00
C THR A 44 25.42 -16.41 -16.63
N THR A 45 24.74 -17.56 -16.71
CA THR A 45 25.25 -18.73 -17.46
C THR A 45 25.35 -18.49 -18.97
N ALA A 46 24.75 -17.41 -19.49
CA ALA A 46 24.88 -16.97 -20.88
C ALA A 46 26.01 -15.94 -21.07
N CYS A 47 26.83 -15.70 -20.04
CA CYS A 47 27.89 -14.69 -20.04
C CYS A 47 27.41 -13.28 -20.37
N THR A 48 26.25 -12.93 -19.83
CA THR A 48 25.75 -11.55 -19.77
C THR A 48 25.86 -11.04 -18.33
N CYS A 49 26.25 -9.79 -18.15
CA CYS A 49 26.12 -9.14 -16.85
C CYS A 49 24.70 -8.61 -16.70
N LEU A 50 24.01 -8.96 -15.62
CA LEU A 50 22.66 -8.47 -15.31
C LEU A 50 22.55 -8.16 -13.81
N GLY A 51 21.99 -7.01 -13.50
CA GLY A 51 21.59 -6.61 -12.15
C GLY A 51 20.16 -6.96 -11.79
N LEU A 52 19.88 -6.85 -10.50
CA LEU A 52 18.52 -6.88 -9.96
C LEU A 52 17.96 -5.44 -9.94
N PRO A 53 16.70 -5.22 -10.34
CA PRO A 53 16.06 -3.91 -10.21
C PRO A 53 16.14 -3.39 -8.78
N LEU A 54 16.48 -2.12 -8.62
CA LEU A 54 16.44 -1.46 -7.32
C LEU A 54 14.99 -1.22 -6.87
N ASP A 55 14.72 -1.40 -5.58
CA ASP A 55 13.50 -0.87 -4.96
C ASP A 55 13.60 0.65 -4.72
N CYS A 56 12.55 1.22 -4.14
CA CYS A 56 12.45 2.67 -3.91
C CYS A 56 13.45 3.20 -2.87
N GLU A 57 14.03 2.32 -2.07
CA GLU A 57 15.08 2.60 -1.11
C GLU A 57 16.48 2.29 -1.67
N GLY A 58 16.59 1.89 -2.93
CA GLY A 58 17.86 1.56 -3.59
C GLY A 58 18.40 0.18 -3.23
N THR A 59 17.57 -0.72 -2.70
CA THR A 59 17.94 -2.11 -2.41
C THR A 59 17.70 -2.98 -3.64
N PRO A 60 18.73 -3.63 -4.20
CA PRO A 60 18.56 -4.52 -5.35
C PRO A 60 17.71 -5.74 -5.01
N GLY A 61 16.66 -5.99 -5.79
CA GLY A 61 15.73 -7.09 -5.57
C GLY A 61 14.86 -6.94 -4.32
N GLY A 62 14.73 -5.70 -3.80
CA GLY A 62 13.90 -5.41 -2.66
C GLY A 62 12.39 -5.65 -2.91
N PRO A 63 11.59 -5.80 -1.85
CA PRO A 63 10.18 -6.08 -1.97
C PRO A 63 9.41 -4.85 -2.49
N ALA A 64 8.70 -5.00 -3.60
CA ALA A 64 7.72 -4.00 -4.03
C ALA A 64 6.60 -3.86 -2.99
N GLY A 65 6.12 -2.63 -2.77
CA GLY A 65 5.07 -2.36 -1.78
C GLY A 65 5.54 -2.47 -0.34
N ALA A 66 6.84 -2.27 -0.08
CA ALA A 66 7.36 -2.15 1.28
C ALA A 66 6.64 -1.03 2.04
N ALA A 67 6.48 -1.21 3.35
CA ALA A 67 5.84 -0.22 4.22
C ALA A 67 6.69 1.04 4.29
N CYS A 68 6.04 2.19 4.29
CA CYS A 68 6.67 3.50 4.40
C CYS A 68 5.82 4.42 5.30
N ASP A 69 6.20 5.68 5.41
CA ASP A 69 5.43 6.74 6.10
C ASP A 69 5.34 7.92 5.12
N ASP A 70 4.13 8.23 4.64
CA ASP A 70 3.90 9.34 3.69
C ASP A 70 3.81 10.71 4.38
N GLY A 71 3.78 10.72 5.72
CA GLY A 71 3.70 11.91 6.57
C GLY A 71 2.32 12.57 6.63
N ASP A 72 1.30 12.04 5.95
CA ASP A 72 -0.07 12.54 6.01
C ASP A 72 -0.83 11.89 7.17
N PRO A 73 -1.24 12.66 8.21
CA PRO A 73 -1.98 12.10 9.34
C PRO A 73 -3.40 11.63 9.00
N LEU A 74 -3.91 11.91 7.79
CA LEU A 74 -5.22 11.47 7.31
C LEU A 74 -5.17 10.15 6.53
N THR A 75 -3.98 9.58 6.34
CA THR A 75 -3.76 8.28 5.71
C THR A 75 -3.11 7.31 6.69
N GLY A 76 -3.10 6.03 6.32
CA GLY A 76 -2.37 4.99 7.02
C GLY A 76 -2.22 3.74 6.16
N ASN A 77 -1.49 2.74 6.67
CA ASN A 77 -1.04 1.58 5.89
C ASN A 77 -0.24 1.99 4.64
N ASP A 78 0.71 2.90 4.81
CA ASP A 78 1.44 3.48 3.70
C ASP A 78 2.42 2.47 3.10
N SER A 79 2.51 2.50 1.77
CA SER A 79 3.39 1.61 1.02
C SER A 79 3.95 2.29 -0.21
N TRP A 80 5.13 1.84 -0.63
CA TRP A 80 5.75 2.32 -1.86
C TRP A 80 5.02 1.82 -3.11
N GLY A 81 4.60 2.75 -3.96
CA GLY A 81 4.14 2.48 -5.32
C GLY A 81 5.27 2.08 -6.27
N LEU A 82 4.92 1.57 -7.45
CA LEU A 82 5.88 1.25 -8.52
C LEU A 82 6.58 2.49 -9.09
N ASP A 83 6.02 3.68 -8.85
CA ASP A 83 6.57 4.98 -9.20
C ASP A 83 7.42 5.59 -8.06
N CYS A 84 7.67 4.82 -7.00
CA CYS A 84 8.39 5.26 -5.81
C CYS A 84 7.80 6.49 -5.14
N VAL A 85 6.48 6.54 -5.13
CA VAL A 85 5.70 7.42 -4.26
C VAL A 85 5.24 6.61 -3.05
N CYS A 86 5.59 7.08 -1.85
CA CYS A 86 5.02 6.56 -0.62
C CYS A 86 3.63 7.19 -0.46
N ALA A 87 2.60 6.35 -0.33
CA ALA A 87 1.24 6.81 -0.12
C ALA A 87 0.45 5.82 0.73
N GLY A 88 -0.43 6.36 1.58
CA GLY A 88 -1.35 5.60 2.40
C GLY A 88 -2.78 5.53 1.88
N VAL A 89 -3.59 4.78 2.62
CA VAL A 89 -5.03 4.64 2.42
C VAL A 89 -5.75 5.64 3.34
N PRO A 90 -6.77 6.37 2.86
CA PRO A 90 -7.53 7.28 3.70
C PRO A 90 -8.07 6.61 4.97
N VAL A 91 -7.89 7.27 6.10
CA VAL A 91 -8.39 6.84 7.40
C VAL A 91 -9.83 7.31 7.59
N ASP A 92 -10.70 6.40 8.03
CA ASP A 92 -12.11 6.72 8.33
C ASP A 92 -12.27 7.40 9.71
N CYS A 93 -13.49 7.81 10.07
CA CYS A 93 -13.75 8.45 11.36
C CYS A 93 -13.50 7.54 12.58
N ALA A 94 -13.37 6.23 12.39
CA ALA A 94 -13.00 5.30 13.45
C ALA A 94 -11.48 5.09 13.56
N GLY A 95 -10.69 5.81 12.76
CA GLY A 95 -9.24 5.67 12.75
C GLY A 95 -8.75 4.46 11.97
N VAL A 96 -9.57 3.88 11.08
CA VAL A 96 -9.23 2.68 10.31
C VAL A 96 -8.85 3.06 8.87
N PRO A 97 -7.61 2.81 8.42
CA PRO A 97 -7.24 2.98 7.01
C PRO A 97 -8.10 2.08 6.11
N GLY A 98 -8.74 2.66 5.10
CA GLY A 98 -9.65 1.95 4.20
C GLY A 98 -10.96 1.51 4.86
N GLY A 99 -11.27 2.08 6.02
CA GLY A 99 -12.50 1.82 6.75
C GLY A 99 -13.76 2.37 6.06
N THR A 100 -14.90 2.17 6.71
CA THR A 100 -16.23 2.50 6.16
C THR A 100 -17.00 3.51 7.01
N SER A 101 -16.40 3.98 8.10
CA SER A 101 -16.97 4.93 9.04
C SER A 101 -16.86 6.35 8.49
N TRP A 102 -17.62 6.65 7.44
CA TRP A 102 -17.61 7.95 6.78
C TRP A 102 -18.77 8.82 7.25
N PRO A 103 -18.67 10.16 7.15
CA PRO A 103 -19.80 11.04 7.46
C PRO A 103 -21.10 10.58 6.77
N GLY A 104 -22.17 10.45 7.55
CA GLY A 104 -23.46 9.94 7.13
C GLY A 104 -23.65 8.43 7.24
N THR A 105 -22.61 7.64 7.55
CA THR A 105 -22.77 6.21 7.84
C THR A 105 -23.23 5.98 9.28
N PRO A 106 -23.95 4.88 9.55
CA PRO A 106 -24.41 4.57 10.90
C PRO A 106 -23.27 4.43 11.90
N CYS A 107 -23.52 4.82 13.14
CA CYS A 107 -22.64 4.61 14.28
C CYS A 107 -23.47 4.38 15.56
N SER A 108 -22.82 4.36 16.73
CA SER A 108 -23.51 4.44 18.02
C SER A 108 -22.78 5.40 18.93
N ASP A 109 -23.47 6.45 19.41
CA ASP A 109 -22.87 7.47 20.29
C ASP A 109 -22.88 7.05 21.77
N GLY A 110 -23.56 5.94 22.08
CA GLY A 110 -23.68 5.37 23.41
C GLY A 110 -24.67 6.11 24.33
N ASP A 111 -25.34 7.16 23.84
CA ASP A 111 -26.37 7.87 24.59
C ASP A 111 -27.73 7.16 24.41
N PRO A 112 -28.35 6.65 25.48
CA PRO A 112 -29.64 5.96 25.37
C PRO A 112 -30.82 6.89 25.08
N THR A 113 -30.61 8.22 25.05
CA THR A 113 -31.64 9.23 24.78
C THR A 113 -31.65 9.71 23.32
N THR A 114 -30.71 9.22 22.51
CA THR A 114 -30.60 9.48 21.08
C THR A 114 -30.87 8.21 20.27
N GLY A 115 -31.09 8.38 18.98
CA GLY A 115 -31.11 7.27 18.02
C GLY A 115 -30.87 7.76 16.60
N ALA A 116 -30.83 6.80 15.66
CA ALA A 116 -30.42 7.05 14.27
C ALA A 116 -29.04 7.73 14.16
N ASP A 117 -28.09 7.26 14.99
CA ASP A 117 -26.76 7.85 15.10
C ASP A 117 -25.95 7.68 13.82
N ILE A 118 -25.33 8.77 13.40
CA ILE A 118 -24.46 8.82 12.23
C ILE A 118 -23.16 9.55 12.54
N TRP A 119 -22.12 9.19 11.80
CA TRP A 119 -20.89 9.97 11.79
C TRP A 119 -21.16 11.35 11.19
N GLN A 120 -20.73 12.39 11.90
CA GLN A 120 -20.81 13.78 11.47
C GLN A 120 -19.60 14.16 10.62
N LEU A 121 -19.62 15.33 9.99
CA LEU A 121 -18.50 15.83 9.16
C LEU A 121 -17.21 16.07 9.96
N ASP A 122 -17.31 16.28 11.27
CA ASP A 122 -16.17 16.41 12.18
C ASP A 122 -15.74 15.08 12.82
N CYS A 123 -16.23 13.95 12.28
CA CYS A 123 -15.99 12.60 12.79
C CYS A 123 -16.42 12.39 14.25
N THR A 124 -17.39 13.16 14.75
CA THR A 124 -18.13 12.78 15.96
C THR A 124 -19.27 11.82 15.59
N CYS A 125 -19.59 10.87 16.47
CA CYS A 125 -20.81 10.07 16.35
C CYS A 125 -21.90 10.73 17.19
N ALA A 126 -23.05 11.02 16.60
CA ALA A 126 -24.18 11.63 17.29
C ALA A 126 -25.51 11.23 16.64
N GLY A 127 -26.53 11.01 17.47
CA GLY A 127 -27.91 10.75 17.05
C GLY A 127 -28.86 11.93 17.17
N LEU A 128 -30.10 11.70 16.74
CA LEU A 128 -31.23 12.59 16.98
C LEU A 128 -31.87 12.27 18.34
N PRO A 129 -32.31 13.27 19.11
CA PRO A 129 -33.07 13.03 20.33
C PRO A 129 -34.29 12.15 20.07
N LEU A 130 -34.56 11.22 20.97
CA LEU A 130 -35.79 10.42 20.92
C LEU A 130 -36.99 11.23 21.40
N ASP A 131 -38.13 11.03 20.75
CA ASP A 131 -39.42 11.52 21.24
C ASP A 131 -39.93 10.69 22.43
N CYS A 132 -41.13 11.04 22.90
CA CYS A 132 -41.78 10.37 24.02
C CYS A 132 -42.30 8.95 23.66
N THR A 133 -42.22 8.56 22.39
CA THR A 133 -42.54 7.21 21.87
C THR A 133 -41.30 6.39 21.50
N GLY A 134 -40.09 6.95 21.67
CA GLY A 134 -38.82 6.30 21.35
C GLY A 134 -38.42 6.39 19.87
N VAL A 135 -38.98 7.32 19.11
CA VAL A 135 -38.65 7.56 17.69
C VAL A 135 -37.66 8.72 17.57
N PRO A 136 -36.56 8.56 16.80
CA PRO A 136 -35.61 9.67 16.55
C PRO A 136 -36.25 10.78 15.69
N GLU A 137 -36.37 12.00 16.23
CA GLU A 137 -36.84 13.17 15.47
C GLU A 137 -36.32 14.51 16.00
N ALA A 138 -36.38 15.55 15.17
CA ALA A 138 -35.94 16.90 15.53
C ALA A 138 -36.90 17.66 16.48
N HIS A 139 -37.95 17.01 16.99
CA HIS A 139 -38.94 17.59 17.91
C HIS A 139 -38.79 16.97 19.31
N PRO A 140 -37.86 17.47 20.14
CA PRO A 140 -37.71 16.98 21.51
C PRO A 140 -39.00 17.21 22.30
N CYS A 141 -39.24 16.44 23.37
CA CYS A 141 -40.41 16.51 24.26
C CYS A 141 -40.57 17.87 25.00
N ARG A 142 -40.76 18.97 24.25
CA ARG A 142 -41.12 20.31 24.75
C ARG A 142 -42.41 20.82 24.15
N TYR A 143 -42.91 20.24 23.06
CA TYR A 143 -44.23 20.53 22.54
C TYR A 143 -44.90 19.24 22.07
N ALA A 144 -45.61 18.57 22.99
CA ALA A 144 -46.90 18.02 22.61
C ALA A 144 -47.74 19.23 22.17
N LEU A 145 -47.63 19.64 20.90
CA LEU A 145 -48.57 20.57 20.32
C LEU A 145 -49.90 19.88 20.44
N VAL A 146 -50.66 20.39 21.40
CA VAL A 146 -52.07 20.20 21.62
C VAL A 146 -52.80 20.32 20.28
N MET A 147 -52.83 19.24 19.49
CA MET A 147 -53.93 18.98 18.56
C MET A 147 -55.08 18.44 19.41
N MET A 148 -55.55 19.30 20.31
CA MET A 148 -56.92 19.24 20.79
C MET A 148 -57.79 19.25 19.55
N VAL A 149 -58.52 18.17 19.40
CA VAL A 149 -59.71 18.07 18.57
C VAL A 149 -60.62 19.25 18.95
N LEU A 150 -60.55 20.36 18.22
CA LEU A 150 -61.59 21.38 18.29
C LEU A 150 -62.69 20.96 17.31
N PRO A 151 -63.93 20.68 17.76
CA PRO A 151 -65.04 20.49 16.85
C PRO A 151 -65.30 21.82 16.11
N THR A 152 -65.40 21.75 14.79
CA THR A 152 -65.81 22.88 13.95
C THR A 152 -67.25 23.30 14.27
N PRO A 153 -67.61 24.58 14.08
CA PRO A 153 -68.91 25.14 14.48
C PRO A 153 -70.10 24.53 13.75
#